data_AF-A0A246KX04-F1
#
_entry.id   AF-A0A246KX04-F1
#
_cell.length_a   1.000
_cell.length_b   1.000
_cell.length_c   1.000
_cell.angle_alpha   90.00
_cell.angle_beta   90.00
_cell.angle_gamma   90.00
#
_symmetry.space_group_name_H-M   'P 1'
#
loop_
_entity.id
_entity.type
_entity.pdbx_description
1 polymer ?
#
loop_
_entity_poly.entity_id
_entity_poly.type
_entity_poly.pdbx_seq_one_letter_code
_entity_poly.pdbx_strand_id
1 'polypeptide(L)'
;MKAKTFTPLSGAAIIVAVLVTLLALAFTVRKKPNQQEVVATGMAIIRGQVASDIQVEMEPFSFKAFDDGKHYHVCGKATLNRPGDGPFALNNVTQAVVVSFNRDGRGLAIFNGSDDPAIQAKFRAAFAEKCQTVGGRTVPD
;
A
#
# COMPACT_ATOMS: atom_id res chain seq x y z
N MET A 1 -29.01 -67.09 13.21
CA MET A 1 -28.03 -66.18 12.58
C MET A 1 -28.74 -64.90 12.18
N LYS A 2 -28.43 -63.75 12.79
CA LYS A 2 -28.98 -62.43 12.41
C LYS A 2 -27.79 -61.52 12.09
N ALA A 3 -27.49 -61.35 10.81
CA ALA A 3 -26.51 -60.38 10.36
C ALA A 3 -27.14 -58.98 10.45
N LYS A 4 -26.62 -58.13 11.35
CA LYS A 4 -26.87 -56.69 11.31
C LYS A 4 -25.92 -56.09 10.28
N THR A 5 -26.49 -55.68 9.16
CA THR A 5 -25.86 -54.86 8.12
C THR A 5 -25.35 -53.56 8.74
N PHE A 6 -24.03 -53.46 8.90
CA PHE A 6 -23.35 -52.21 9.22
C PHE A 6 -23.42 -51.30 7.99
N THR A 7 -24.18 -50.22 8.12
CA THR A 7 -24.35 -49.21 7.07
C THR A 7 -23.08 -48.35 6.94
N PRO A 8 -22.47 -48.21 5.74
CA PRO A 8 -21.30 -47.37 5.55
C PRO A 8 -21.72 -45.91 5.33
N LEU A 9 -22.35 -45.28 6.32
CA LEU A 9 -22.75 -43.86 6.24
C LEU A 9 -21.76 -42.90 6.93
N SER A 10 -20.77 -43.44 7.64
CA SER A 10 -19.80 -42.64 8.41
C SER A 10 -18.62 -42.11 7.60
N GLY A 11 -18.21 -42.80 6.53
CA GLY A 11 -17.03 -42.40 5.73
C GLY A 11 -17.26 -41.14 4.89
N ALA A 12 -18.40 -41.05 4.19
CA ALA A 12 -18.71 -39.91 3.32
C ALA A 12 -18.92 -38.61 4.12
N ALA A 13 -19.56 -38.69 5.29
CA ALA A 13 -19.79 -37.53 6.15
C ALA A 13 -18.48 -36.93 6.70
N ILE A 14 -17.50 -37.78 7.04
CA ILE A 14 -16.18 -37.33 7.52
C ILE A 14 -15.41 -36.66 6.38
N ILE A 15 -15.44 -37.22 5.17
CA ILE A 15 -14.75 -36.66 4.01
C ILE A 15 -15.29 -35.27 3.66
N VAL A 16 -16.61 -35.09 3.67
CA VAL A 16 -17.23 -33.78 3.41
C VAL A 16 -16.85 -32.76 4.50
N ALA A 17 -16.88 -33.15 5.77
CA ALA A 17 -16.52 -32.26 6.87
C ALA A 17 -15.05 -31.79 6.80
N VAL A 18 -14.13 -32.68 6.41
CA VAL A 18 -12.70 -32.37 6.21
C VAL A 18 -12.51 -31.46 4.99
N LEU A 19 -13.24 -31.68 3.90
CA LEU A 19 -13.18 -30.81 2.71
C LEU A 19 -13.67 -29.40 3.02
N VAL A 20 -14.76 -29.26 3.79
CA VAL A 20 -15.31 -27.95 4.16
C VAL A 20 -14.37 -27.20 5.10
N THR A 21 -13.72 -27.88 6.05
CA THR A 21 -12.71 -27.25 6.91
C THR A 21 -11.46 -26.86 6.12
N LEU A 22 -10.97 -27.70 5.20
CA LEU A 22 -9.83 -27.35 4.33
C LEU A 22 -10.15 -26.18 3.39
N LEU A 23 -11.36 -26.11 2.82
CA LEU A 23 -11.80 -24.95 2.04
C LEU A 23 -11.88 -23.69 2.91
N ALA A 24 -12.43 -23.78 4.12
CA ALA A 24 -12.50 -22.65 5.04
C ALA A 24 -11.10 -22.14 5.47
N LEU A 25 -10.16 -23.05 5.69
CA LEU A 25 -8.76 -22.73 5.96
C LEU A 25 -8.07 -22.09 4.74
N ALA A 26 -8.34 -22.57 3.52
CA ALA A 26 -7.81 -21.98 2.30
C ALA A 26 -8.26 -20.52 2.09
N PHE A 27 -9.46 -20.15 2.54
CA PHE A 27 -9.95 -18.76 2.52
C PHE A 27 -9.25 -17.83 3.53
N THR A 28 -8.57 -18.37 4.55
CA THR A 28 -7.87 -17.56 5.57
C THR A 28 -6.43 -17.21 5.19
N VAL A 29 -5.90 -17.75 4.09
CA VAL A 29 -4.57 -17.37 3.59
C VAL A 29 -4.69 -16.00 2.93
N ARG A 30 -4.54 -14.94 3.75
CA ARG A 30 -4.38 -13.57 3.24
C ARG A 30 -3.23 -13.56 2.24
N LYS A 31 -3.54 -13.47 0.95
CA LYS A 31 -2.52 -13.27 -0.08
C LYS A 31 -1.75 -12.01 0.29
N LYS A 32 -0.41 -12.09 0.33
CA LYS A 32 0.40 -10.87 0.39
C LYS A 32 0.01 -10.00 -0.80
N PRO A 33 -0.37 -8.74 -0.61
CA PRO A 33 -0.72 -7.88 -1.71
C PRO A 33 0.47 -7.73 -2.64
N ASN A 34 0.19 -7.67 -3.94
CA ASN A 34 1.25 -7.48 -4.91
C ASN A 34 1.75 -6.02 -4.86
N GLN A 35 2.92 -5.75 -5.45
CA GLN A 35 3.51 -4.41 -5.45
C GLN A 35 2.57 -3.33 -6.02
N GLN A 36 1.76 -3.67 -7.03
CA GLN A 36 0.82 -2.73 -7.65
C GLN A 36 -0.33 -2.33 -6.73
N GLU A 37 -0.89 -3.27 -5.95
CA GLU A 37 -1.93 -3.00 -4.96
C GLU A 37 -1.43 -2.07 -3.85
N VAL A 38 -0.20 -2.28 -3.40
CA VAL A 38 0.45 -1.43 -2.39
C VAL A 38 0.67 -0.03 -2.94
N VAL A 39 1.21 0.10 -4.17
CA VAL A 39 1.37 1.41 -4.83
C VAL A 39 0.02 2.12 -5.04
N ALA A 40 -1.00 1.40 -5.51
CA ALA A 40 -2.34 1.97 -5.74
C ALA A 40 -2.96 2.51 -4.44
N THR A 41 -2.78 1.78 -3.33
CA THR A 41 -3.20 2.24 -2.00
C THR A 41 -2.45 3.51 -1.59
N GLY A 42 -1.13 3.55 -1.79
CA GLY A 42 -0.31 4.74 -1.53
C GLY A 42 -0.77 5.97 -2.33
N MET A 43 -1.05 5.79 -3.62
CA MET A 43 -1.59 6.85 -4.48
C MET A 43 -2.98 7.33 -4.04
N ALA A 44 -3.84 6.43 -3.54
CA ALA A 44 -5.15 6.80 -3.02
C ALA A 44 -5.03 7.67 -1.75
N ILE A 45 -4.08 7.35 -0.86
CA ILE A 45 -3.79 8.17 0.33
C ILE A 45 -3.32 9.56 -0.08
N ILE A 46 -2.41 9.66 -1.06
CA ILE A 46 -1.96 10.94 -1.62
C ILE A 46 -3.16 11.78 -2.07
N ARG A 47 -4.05 11.22 -2.90
CA ARG A 47 -5.23 11.94 -3.41
C ARG A 47 -6.20 12.35 -2.30
N GLY A 48 -6.31 11.56 -1.24
CA GLY A 48 -7.18 11.86 -0.10
C GLY A 48 -6.64 12.96 0.82
N GLN A 49 -5.33 13.22 0.80
CA GLN A 49 -4.69 14.24 1.64
C GLN A 49 -4.45 15.56 0.93
N VAL A 50 -4.29 15.54 -0.39
CA VAL A 50 -4.16 16.75 -1.19
C VAL A 50 -5.52 17.45 -1.28
N ALA A 51 -5.52 18.78 -1.25
CA ALA A 51 -6.75 19.57 -1.37
C ALA A 51 -7.45 19.30 -2.72
N SER A 52 -8.79 19.30 -2.73
CA SER A 52 -9.59 18.90 -3.90
C SER A 52 -9.42 19.80 -5.13
N ASP A 53 -8.88 20.99 -4.95
CA ASP A 53 -8.59 21.97 -6.00
C ASP A 53 -7.17 21.82 -6.59
N ILE A 54 -6.36 20.92 -6.05
CA ILE A 54 -5.05 20.56 -6.58
C ILE A 54 -5.20 19.27 -7.39
N GLN A 55 -4.84 19.34 -8.66
CA GLN A 55 -4.68 18.18 -9.53
C GLN A 55 -3.39 17.46 -9.16
N VAL A 56 -3.48 16.13 -9.03
CA VAL A 56 -2.35 15.29 -8.67
C VAL A 56 -2.10 14.27 -9.76
N GLU A 57 -0.99 14.45 -10.47
CA GLU A 57 -0.50 13.50 -11.46
C GLU A 57 0.56 12.60 -10.83
N MET A 58 0.40 11.29 -11.01
CA MET A 58 1.30 10.29 -10.45
C MET A 58 1.44 9.17 -11.47
N GLU A 59 2.67 8.91 -11.90
CA GLU A 59 3.01 7.80 -12.78
C GLU A 59 3.26 6.55 -11.93
N PRO A 60 2.43 5.48 -12.02
CA PRO A 60 2.56 4.32 -11.12
C PRO A 60 3.94 3.65 -11.14
N PHE A 61 4.64 3.70 -12.27
CA PHE A 61 5.98 3.13 -12.42
C PHE A 61 7.10 3.98 -11.79
N SER A 62 6.82 5.23 -11.45
CA SER A 62 7.74 6.09 -10.68
C SER A 62 7.70 5.77 -9.18
N PHE A 63 6.69 5.02 -8.73
CA PHE A 63 6.53 4.61 -7.34
C PHE A 63 7.12 3.22 -7.09
N LYS A 64 7.74 3.06 -5.93
CA LYS A 64 8.22 1.77 -5.41
C LYS A 64 7.58 1.49 -4.07
N ALA A 65 7.15 0.25 -3.86
CA ALA A 65 6.61 -0.20 -2.59
C ALA A 65 7.64 -1.01 -1.79
N PHE A 66 7.70 -0.71 -0.50
CA PHE A 66 8.56 -1.33 0.50
C PHE A 66 7.69 -1.88 1.64
N ASP A 67 8.17 -2.92 2.30
CA ASP A 67 7.48 -3.62 3.37
C ASP A 67 8.47 -3.86 4.52
N ASP A 68 8.20 -3.27 5.69
CA ASP A 68 9.04 -3.41 6.90
C ASP A 68 8.55 -4.52 7.85
N GLY A 69 7.56 -5.30 7.43
CA GLY A 69 6.89 -6.33 8.23
C GLY A 69 5.66 -5.82 8.99
N LYS A 70 5.57 -4.52 9.29
CA LYS A 70 4.45 -3.90 10.03
C LYS A 70 3.62 -2.96 9.17
N HIS A 71 4.28 -2.19 8.31
CA HIS A 71 3.71 -1.17 7.46
C HIS A 71 4.14 -1.37 6.01
N TYR A 72 3.39 -0.74 5.12
CA TYR A 72 3.81 -0.51 3.76
C TYR A 72 4.34 0.92 3.62
N HIS A 73 5.39 1.07 2.84
CA HIS A 73 5.91 2.37 2.43
C HIS A 73 5.90 2.47 0.92
N VAL A 74 5.44 3.60 0.39
CA VAL A 74 5.39 3.86 -1.04
C VAL A 74 6.12 5.17 -1.31
N CYS A 75 7.15 5.10 -2.13
CA CYS A 75 8.02 6.25 -2.41
C CYS A 75 8.05 6.51 -3.90
N GLY A 76 7.94 7.78 -4.30
CA GLY A 76 7.92 8.17 -5.70
C GLY A 76 7.85 9.69 -5.85
N LYS A 77 7.37 10.14 -7.00
CA LYS A 77 7.17 11.55 -7.31
C LYS A 77 5.71 11.80 -7.68
N ALA A 78 5.18 12.93 -7.24
CA ALA A 78 3.85 13.40 -7.61
C ALA A 78 3.97 14.83 -8.14
N THR A 79 3.29 15.10 -9.25
CA THR A 79 3.19 16.44 -9.82
C THR A 79 1.90 17.09 -9.36
N LEU A 80 2.01 18.23 -8.71
CA LEU A 80 0.91 19.00 -8.17
C LEU A 80 0.65 20.21 -9.06
N ASN A 81 -0.59 20.36 -9.50
CA ASN A 81 -1.03 21.49 -10.32
C ASN A 81 -2.28 22.12 -9.72
N ARG A 82 -2.24 23.43 -9.48
CA ARG A 82 -3.38 24.24 -9.05
C ARG A 82 -3.47 25.43 -10.01
N PRO A 83 -4.40 25.41 -10.97
CA PRO A 83 -4.51 26.48 -11.96
C PRO A 83 -4.83 27.80 -11.27
N GLY A 84 -4.21 28.88 -11.76
CA GLY A 84 -4.40 30.24 -11.25
C GLY A 84 -3.15 31.08 -11.44
N ASP A 85 -3.27 32.36 -11.11
CA ASP A 85 -2.25 33.40 -11.18
C ASP A 85 -1.91 34.00 -9.81
N GLY A 86 -2.59 33.55 -8.74
CA GLY A 86 -2.37 33.98 -7.37
C GLY A 86 -1.19 33.29 -6.66
N PRO A 87 -0.86 33.72 -5.43
CA PRO A 87 0.29 33.23 -4.66
C PRO A 87 0.19 31.75 -4.24
N PHE A 88 -0.99 31.13 -4.41
CA PHE A 88 -1.23 29.73 -4.11
C PHE A 88 -1.28 28.84 -5.37
N ALA A 89 -1.11 29.42 -6.56
CA ALA A 89 -1.06 28.67 -7.80
C ALA A 89 0.15 27.71 -7.79
N LEU A 90 -0.05 26.50 -8.29
CA LEU A 90 1.00 25.50 -8.47
C LEU A 90 1.06 25.20 -9.96
N ASN A 91 2.21 25.43 -10.60
CA ASN A 91 2.39 25.15 -12.02
C ASN A 91 3.24 23.89 -12.19
N ASN A 92 2.59 22.72 -12.26
CA ASN A 92 3.22 21.42 -12.44
C ASN A 92 4.43 21.18 -11.51
N VAL A 93 4.23 21.41 -10.21
CA VAL A 93 5.30 21.28 -9.21
C VAL A 93 5.49 19.81 -8.87
N THR A 94 6.61 19.23 -9.30
CA THR A 94 6.97 17.86 -8.97
C THR A 94 7.62 17.78 -7.59
N GLN A 95 7.07 16.94 -6.71
CA GLN A 95 7.58 16.73 -5.36
C GLN A 95 7.84 15.25 -5.10
N ALA A 96 8.94 14.97 -4.42
CA ALA A 96 9.18 13.65 -3.85
C ALA A 96 8.17 13.42 -2.72
N VAL A 97 7.66 12.18 -2.62
CA VAL A 97 6.64 11.81 -1.65
C VAL A 97 6.97 10.48 -0.99
N VAL A 98 6.74 10.41 0.31
CA VAL A 98 6.81 9.17 1.11
C VAL A 98 5.45 8.92 1.72
N VAL A 99 4.82 7.81 1.34
CA VAL A 99 3.57 7.35 1.94
C VAL A 99 3.88 6.21 2.88
N SER A 100 3.34 6.25 4.09
CA SER A 100 3.42 5.15 5.06
C SER A 100 2.02 4.80 5.52
N PHE A 101 1.67 3.51 5.47
CA PHE A 101 0.36 3.03 5.88
C PHE A 101 0.39 1.65 6.52
N ASN A 102 -0.54 1.46 7.44
CA ASN A 102 -0.80 0.19 8.11
C ASN A 102 -1.32 -0.86 7.11
N ARG A 103 -1.27 -2.13 7.49
CA ARG A 103 -1.85 -3.24 6.69
C ARG A 103 -3.37 -3.11 6.46
N ASP A 104 -4.06 -2.28 7.23
CA ASP A 104 -5.48 -1.97 7.08
C ASP A 104 -5.76 -0.79 6.11
N GLY A 105 -4.71 -0.21 5.51
CA GLY A 105 -4.82 0.86 4.52
C GLY A 105 -4.80 2.28 5.08
N ARG A 106 -4.76 2.46 6.41
CA ARG A 106 -4.69 3.80 7.02
C ARG A 106 -3.27 4.33 7.03
N GLY A 107 -3.06 5.56 6.59
CA GLY A 107 -1.72 6.14 6.52
C GLY A 107 -1.67 7.62 6.19
N LEU A 108 -0.47 8.05 5.85
CA LEU A 108 -0.06 9.45 5.64
C LEU A 108 0.98 9.50 4.52
N ALA A 109 0.88 10.52 3.67
CA ALA A 109 1.86 10.96 2.70
C ALA A 109 2.57 12.23 3.21
N ILE A 110 3.89 12.25 3.06
CA ILE A 110 4.74 13.39 3.38
C ILE A 110 5.39 13.85 2.07
N PHE A 111 5.20 15.12 1.74
CA PHE A 111 5.75 15.73 0.52
C PHE A 111 7.00 16.55 0.83
N ASN A 112 7.97 16.52 -0.07
CA ASN A 112 9.13 17.41 -0.04
C ASN A 112 8.79 18.78 -0.64
N GLY A 113 7.88 19.51 0.00
CA GLY A 113 7.34 20.77 -0.51
C GLY A 113 7.49 21.97 0.41
N SER A 114 8.19 21.82 1.53
CA SER A 114 8.33 22.88 2.53
C SER A 114 9.71 23.53 2.46
N ASP A 115 9.75 24.85 2.60
CA ASP A 115 10.98 25.62 2.75
C ASP A 115 11.48 25.65 4.21
N ASP A 116 10.70 25.11 5.16
CA ASP A 116 11.10 24.99 6.57
C ASP A 116 12.20 23.92 6.71
N PRO A 117 13.41 24.26 7.20
CA PRO A 117 14.52 23.33 7.34
C PRO A 117 14.21 22.13 8.25
N ALA A 118 13.40 22.31 9.28
CA ALA A 118 13.00 21.24 10.19
C ALA A 118 12.02 20.27 9.52
N ILE A 119 11.10 20.77 8.69
CA ILE A 119 10.19 19.93 7.90
C ILE A 119 10.97 19.16 6.82
N GLN A 120 11.90 19.82 6.13
CA GLN A 120 12.77 19.15 5.18
C GLN A 120 13.63 18.06 5.84
N ALA A 121 14.16 18.31 7.04
CA ALA A 121 14.93 17.31 7.78
C ALA A 121 14.07 16.08 8.12
N LYS A 122 12.81 16.29 8.52
CA LYS A 122 11.84 15.19 8.75
C LYS A 122 11.56 14.40 7.48
N PHE A 123 11.35 15.08 6.34
CA PHE A 123 11.17 14.41 5.06
C PHE A 123 12.42 13.59 4.70
N ARG A 124 13.61 14.18 4.75
CA ARG A 124 14.87 13.49 4.43
C ARG A 124 15.10 12.26 5.29
N ALA A 125 14.83 12.36 6.60
CA ALA A 125 14.93 11.24 7.51
C ALA A 125 13.94 10.12 7.15
N ALA A 126 12.67 10.46 6.90
CA ALA A 126 11.66 9.49 6.49
C ALA A 126 11.98 8.85 5.13
N PHE A 127 12.46 9.63 4.17
CA PHE A 127 12.87 9.13 2.86
C PHE A 127 14.08 8.19 2.96
N ALA A 128 15.10 8.56 3.74
CA ALA A 128 16.25 7.70 3.98
C ALA A 128 15.84 6.40 4.68
N GLU A 129 14.98 6.47 5.70
CA GLU A 129 14.54 5.30 6.46
C GLU A 129 13.63 4.37 5.65
N LYS A 130 12.69 4.93 4.89
CA LYS A 130 11.59 4.16 4.28
C LYS A 130 11.79 3.87 2.79
N CYS A 131 12.63 4.64 2.10
CA CYS A 131 12.80 4.58 0.65
C CYS A 131 14.19 4.11 0.20
N GLN A 132 15.13 3.92 1.13
CA GLN A 132 16.44 3.34 0.82
C GLN A 132 16.48 1.86 1.20
N THR A 133 16.75 1.03 0.18
CA THR A 133 17.08 -0.41 0.25
C THR A 133 15.99 -1.40 0.71
N VAL A 134 15.33 -2.01 -0.28
CA VAL A 134 15.23 -3.47 -0.36
C VAL A 134 15.82 -3.86 -1.73
N GLY A 135 17.10 -4.28 -1.77
CA GLY A 135 17.76 -4.76 -3.00
C GLY A 135 18.64 -3.78 -3.81
N GLY A 136 19.12 -2.68 -3.23
CA GLY A 136 20.26 -1.93 -3.80
C GLY A 136 20.00 -1.01 -5.01
N ARG A 137 18.76 -0.60 -5.31
CA ARG A 137 18.50 0.46 -6.31
C ARG A 137 17.84 1.68 -5.68
N THR A 138 18.61 2.76 -5.56
CA THR A 138 18.16 4.09 -5.13
C THR A 138 17.03 4.62 -6.01
N VAL A 139 16.07 5.33 -5.40
CA VAL A 139 15.15 6.22 -6.12
C VAL A 139 15.91 7.54 -6.27
N PRO A 140 16.14 8.05 -7.50
CA PRO A 140 16.82 9.32 -7.67
C PRO A 140 15.94 10.45 -7.09
N ASP A 141 16.58 11.34 -6.34
CA ASP A 141 16.00 12.59 -5.84
C ASP A 141 15.31 13.39 -6.95
#